data_AF-A0A069S138-F1
#
_entry.id   AF-A0A069S138-F1
#
_cell.length_a   1.000
_cell.length_b   1.000
_cell.length_c   1.000
_cell.angle_alpha   90.00
_cell.angle_beta   90.00
_cell.angle_gamma   90.00
#
_symmetry.space_group_name_H-M   'P 1'
#
loop_
_entity.id
_entity.type
_entity.pdbx_description
1 polymer ?
#
loop_
_entity_poly.entity_id
_entity_poly.type
_entity_poly.pdbx_seq_one_letter_code
_entity_poly.pdbx_strand_id
1 'polypeptide(L)'
;QSSTQICVVHQIRNSCKYVVYKDKKEFTADMKNIYNAPNKEVAAAELDNLEKKWGGKYPYAILSWRNNWDDLTVFFQFPLEIRKIIYTTNLIENLNGKIRKYTKSKLSFPSDDAVKK
;
A
#
# COMPACT_ATOMS: atom_id res chain seq x y z
N GLN A 1 -1.97 -3.75 24.88
CA GLN A 1 -2.73 -4.32 23.74
C GLN A 1 -2.06 -3.82 22.46
N SER A 2 -1.83 -4.67 21.46
CA SER A 2 -1.19 -4.29 20.19
C SER A 2 -2.20 -4.30 19.05
N SER A 3 -2.15 -3.30 18.18
CA SER A 3 -3.01 -3.20 16.99
C SER A 3 -2.25 -3.67 15.75
N THR A 4 -2.89 -4.47 14.89
CA THR A 4 -2.33 -4.90 13.60
C THR A 4 -2.60 -3.84 12.54
N GLN A 5 -1.57 -3.44 11.78
CA GLN A 5 -1.72 -2.52 10.65
C GLN A 5 -1.26 -3.21 9.37
N ILE A 6 -2.11 -3.24 8.34
CA ILE A 6 -1.71 -3.64 7.00
C ILE A 6 -0.97 -2.48 6.34
N CYS A 7 0.15 -2.78 5.69
CA CYS A 7 0.98 -1.77 5.05
C CYS A 7 0.24 -1.14 3.85
N VAL A 8 -0.10 0.15 3.95
CA VAL A 8 -0.79 0.93 2.90
C VAL A 8 -0.01 0.88 1.57
N VAL A 9 1.32 0.91 1.62
CA VAL A 9 2.18 0.81 0.44
C VAL A 9 1.99 -0.50 -0.32
N HIS A 10 1.91 -1.62 0.41
CA HIS A 10 1.67 -2.92 -0.20
C HIS A 10 0.24 -3.02 -0.73
N GLN A 11 -0.73 -2.43 -0.04
CA GLN A 11 -2.11 -2.32 -0.51
C GLN A 11 -2.19 -1.57 -1.84
N ILE A 12 -1.57 -0.40 -1.96
CA ILE A 12 -1.51 0.40 -3.20
C ILE A 12 -0.92 -0.43 -4.35
N ARG A 13 0.19 -1.13 -4.11
CA ARG A 13 0.80 -1.99 -5.14
C ARG A 13 -0.10 -3.13 -5.54
N ASN A 14 -0.78 -3.75 -4.58
CA ASN A 14 -1.72 -4.83 -4.85
C ASN A 14 -2.88 -4.33 -5.73
N SER A 15 -3.48 -3.19 -5.39
CA SER A 15 -4.54 -2.57 -6.21
C SER A 15 -4.06 -2.29 -7.64
N CYS A 16 -2.85 -1.75 -7.80
CA CYS A 16 -2.26 -1.45 -9.10
C CYS A 16 -1.97 -2.69 -9.98
N LYS A 17 -2.06 -3.93 -9.46
CA LYS A 17 -1.95 -5.15 -10.28
C LYS A 17 -3.17 -5.37 -11.15
N TYR A 18 -4.35 -4.90 -10.71
CA TYR A 18 -5.61 -5.08 -11.43
C TYR A 18 -5.90 -3.94 -12.43
N VAL A 19 -5.13 -2.85 -12.35
CA VAL A 19 -5.37 -1.61 -13.12
C VAL A 19 -4.46 -1.58 -14.35
N VAL A 20 -5.02 -1.31 -15.53
CA VAL A 20 -4.24 -1.22 -16.77
C VAL A 20 -3.40 0.05 -16.79
N TYR A 21 -2.27 0.03 -17.50
CA TYR A 21 -1.29 1.12 -17.50
C TYR A 21 -1.89 2.50 -17.80
N LYS A 22 -2.82 2.59 -18.77
CA LYS A 22 -3.49 3.84 -19.16
C LYS A 22 -4.20 4.52 -17.98
N ASP A 23 -4.78 3.74 -17.08
CA ASP A 23 -5.63 4.24 -16.00
C ASP A 23 -4.86 4.35 -14.68
N LYS A 24 -3.68 3.73 -14.56
CA LYS A 24 -2.88 3.71 -13.32
C LYS A 24 -2.62 5.10 -12.76
N LYS A 25 -2.32 6.09 -13.61
CA LYS A 25 -2.00 7.45 -13.14
C LYS A 25 -3.21 8.09 -12.46
N GLU A 26 -4.38 7.98 -13.07
CA GLU A 26 -5.62 8.57 -12.55
C GLU A 26 -6.12 7.78 -11.33
N PHE A 27 -6.16 6.45 -11.44
CA PHE A 27 -6.55 5.57 -10.34
C PHE A 27 -5.71 5.80 -9.08
N THR A 28 -4.39 5.93 -9.21
CA THR A 28 -3.51 6.18 -8.06
C THR A 28 -3.66 7.59 -7.49
N ALA A 29 -4.01 8.59 -8.32
CA ALA A 29 -4.32 9.93 -7.85
C ALA A 29 -5.62 9.94 -7.01
N ASP A 30 -6.67 9.26 -7.48
CA ASP A 30 -7.93 9.15 -6.73
C ASP A 30 -7.72 8.33 -5.44
N MET A 31 -7.03 7.19 -5.53
CA MET A 31 -6.75 6.34 -4.37
C MET A 31 -5.90 7.05 -3.30
N LYS A 32 -5.08 8.03 -3.71
CA LYS A 32 -4.27 8.83 -2.78
C LYS A 32 -5.11 9.61 -1.78
N ASN A 33 -6.33 10.00 -2.14
CA ASN A 33 -7.21 10.75 -1.25
C ASN A 33 -7.59 9.94 -0.01
N ILE A 34 -7.66 8.61 -0.11
CA ILE A 34 -8.02 7.72 1.00
C ILE A 34 -7.00 7.83 2.15
N TYR A 35 -5.71 7.66 1.86
CA TYR A 35 -4.68 7.65 2.90
C TYR A 35 -4.14 9.05 3.25
N ASN A 36 -4.44 10.06 2.43
CA ASN A 36 -4.19 11.47 2.75
C ASN A 36 -5.32 12.14 3.54
N ALA A 37 -6.45 11.47 3.73
CA ALA A 37 -7.58 12.02 4.45
C ALA A 37 -7.20 12.49 5.88
N PRO A 38 -7.89 13.49 6.43
CA PRO A 38 -7.63 13.97 7.79
C PRO A 38 -8.06 12.98 8.87
N ASN A 39 -9.08 12.15 8.61
CA ASN A 39 -9.65 11.19 9.55
C ASN A 39 -10.24 9.96 8.82
N LYS A 40 -10.63 8.93 9.59
CA LYS A 40 -11.13 7.66 9.07
C LYS A 40 -12.47 7.82 8.34
N GLU A 41 -13.29 8.77 8.76
CA GLU A 41 -14.60 9.05 8.18
C GLU A 41 -14.46 9.63 6.76
N VAL A 42 -13.58 10.62 6.58
CA VAL A 42 -13.27 11.18 5.26
C VAL A 42 -12.59 10.14 4.38
N ALA A 43 -11.70 9.32 4.94
CA ALA A 43 -11.08 8.22 4.19
C ALA A 43 -12.13 7.23 3.65
N ALA A 44 -13.15 6.91 4.44
CA ALA A 44 -14.24 6.03 4.01
C ALA A 44 -15.05 6.65 2.86
N ALA A 45 -15.37 7.95 2.96
CA ALA A 45 -16.04 8.67 1.88
C ALA A 45 -15.19 8.69 0.59
N GLU A 46 -13.87 8.86 0.69
CA GLU A 46 -12.97 8.78 -0.46
C GLU A 46 -12.91 7.37 -1.05
N LEU A 47 -13.00 6.31 -0.24
CA LEU A 47 -13.11 4.94 -0.74
C LEU A 47 -14.43 4.71 -1.48
N ASP A 48 -15.55 5.27 -0.99
CA ASP A 48 -16.83 5.24 -1.69
C ASP A 48 -16.75 5.98 -3.04
N ASN A 49 -16.07 7.12 -3.09
CA ASN A 49 -15.85 7.87 -4.32
C ASN A 49 -14.98 7.10 -5.32
N LEU A 50 -13.92 6.45 -4.83
CA LEU A 50 -13.08 5.56 -5.64
C LEU A 50 -13.92 4.41 -6.22
N GLU A 51 -14.78 3.79 -5.41
CA GLU A 51 -15.67 2.70 -5.84
C GLU A 51 -16.70 3.16 -6.86
N LYS A 52 -17.31 4.33 -6.68
CA LYS A 52 -18.26 4.89 -7.67
C LYS A 52 -17.62 5.06 -9.04
N LYS A 53 -16.37 5.52 -9.09
CA LYS A 53 -15.65 5.78 -10.33
C LYS A 53 -15.05 4.52 -10.96
N TRP A 54 -14.44 3.67 -10.13
CA TRP A 54 -13.59 2.57 -10.60
C TRP A 54 -14.14 1.18 -10.29
N GLY A 55 -15.14 1.04 -9.40
CA GLY A 55 -15.64 -0.25 -8.93
C GLY A 55 -16.21 -1.13 -10.03
N GLY A 56 -16.85 -0.55 -11.05
CA GLY A 56 -17.30 -1.32 -12.22
C GLY A 56 -16.17 -1.91 -13.06
N LYS A 57 -15.02 -1.23 -13.13
CA LYS A 57 -13.88 -1.63 -13.96
C LYS A 57 -12.85 -2.47 -13.20
N TYR A 58 -12.64 -2.15 -11.93
CA TYR A 58 -11.61 -2.74 -11.07
C TYR A 58 -12.20 -3.23 -9.72
N PRO A 59 -13.20 -4.12 -9.74
CA PRO A 59 -13.91 -4.55 -8.53
C PRO A 59 -12.96 -5.22 -7.52
N TYR A 60 -11.98 -6.00 -7.97
CA TYR A 60 -11.00 -6.64 -7.09
C TYR A 60 -10.08 -5.66 -6.37
N ALA A 61 -9.75 -4.53 -7.02
CA ALA A 61 -8.98 -3.49 -6.34
C ALA A 61 -9.79 -2.91 -5.19
N ILE A 62 -11.07 -2.57 -5.41
CA ILE A 62 -11.96 -2.03 -4.37
C ILE A 62 -12.22 -3.04 -3.26
N LEU A 63 -12.56 -4.30 -3.62
CA LEU A 63 -12.83 -5.36 -2.66
C LEU A 63 -11.65 -5.58 -1.71
N SER A 64 -10.42 -5.52 -2.23
CA SER A 64 -9.22 -5.65 -1.39
C SER A 64 -9.08 -4.54 -0.35
N TRP A 65 -9.58 -3.33 -0.61
CA TRP A 65 -9.59 -2.24 0.37
C TRP A 65 -10.70 -2.42 1.40
N ARG A 66 -11.90 -2.83 0.96
CA ARG A 66 -13.05 -3.09 1.84
C ARG A 66 -12.76 -4.21 2.83
N ASN A 67 -12.19 -5.33 2.37
CA ASN A 67 -11.88 -6.47 3.21
C ASN A 67 -10.81 -6.17 4.27
N ASN A 68 -9.87 -5.28 3.94
CA ASN A 68 -8.73 -4.95 4.79
C ASN A 68 -8.93 -3.63 5.55
N TRP A 69 -10.14 -3.05 5.53
CA TRP A 69 -10.37 -1.65 5.89
C TRP A 69 -9.92 -1.31 7.31
N ASP A 70 -10.27 -2.15 8.28
CA ASP A 70 -9.96 -1.88 9.69
C ASP A 70 -8.46 -1.92 9.95
N ASP A 71 -7.76 -2.94 9.44
CA ASP A 71 -6.31 -3.05 9.57
C ASP A 71 -5.57 -2.01 8.70
N LEU A 72 -6.16 -1.52 7.61
CA LEU A 72 -5.57 -0.47 6.79
C LEU A 72 -5.68 0.91 7.45
N THR A 73 -6.66 1.12 8.32
CA THR A 73 -6.98 2.44 8.88
C THR A 73 -6.53 2.63 10.32
N VAL A 74 -5.84 1.65 10.93
CA VAL A 74 -5.25 1.81 12.27
C VAL A 74 -4.31 3.01 12.34
N PHE A 75 -3.63 3.35 11.23
CA PHE A 75 -2.72 4.50 11.21
C PHE A 75 -3.40 5.85 11.51
N PHE A 76 -4.73 5.96 11.39
CA PHE A 76 -5.46 7.18 11.77
C PHE A 76 -5.37 7.49 13.28
N GLN A 77 -4.99 6.51 14.11
CA GLN A 77 -4.74 6.70 15.54
C GLN A 77 -3.47 7.53 15.83
N PHE A 78 -2.58 7.68 14.84
CA PHE A 78 -1.33 8.43 15.00
C PHE A 78 -1.46 9.88 14.48
N PRO A 79 -0.62 10.82 14.96
CA PRO A 79 -0.51 12.16 14.41
C PRO A 79 0.04 12.16 12.98
N LEU A 80 -0.24 13.22 12.23
CA LEU A 80 -0.04 13.32 10.77
C LEU A 80 1.42 13.10 10.35
N GLU A 81 2.37 13.51 11.18
CA GLU A 81 3.81 13.32 11.00
C GLU A 81 4.17 11.84 10.92
N ILE A 82 3.56 11.02 11.79
CA ILE A 82 3.76 9.57 11.83
C ILE A 82 3.00 8.89 10.68
N ARG A 83 1.78 9.35 10.37
CA ARG A 83 1.00 8.81 9.24
C ARG A 83 1.79 8.88 7.94
N LYS A 84 2.43 10.02 7.66
CA LYS A 84 3.30 10.19 6.50
C LYS A 84 4.37 9.12 6.42
N ILE A 85 5.07 8.85 7.52
CA ILE A 85 6.10 7.81 7.56
C ILE A 85 5.50 6.45 7.19
N ILE A 86 4.33 6.10 7.72
CA ILE A 86 3.64 4.80 7.50
C ILE A 86 3.27 4.58 6.03
N TYR A 87 2.69 5.56 5.35
CA TYR A 87 2.27 5.41 3.96
C TYR A 87 3.31 5.88 2.93
N THR A 88 4.50 6.29 3.36
CA THR A 88 5.61 6.55 2.43
C THR A 88 6.27 5.25 1.98
N THR A 89 6.56 5.16 0.68
CA THR A 89 7.25 4.02 0.09
C THR A 89 8.77 4.10 0.25
N ASN A 90 9.33 5.28 0.55
CA ASN A 90 10.76 5.56 0.42
C ASN A 90 11.64 4.69 1.30
N LEU A 91 11.30 4.50 2.58
CA LEU A 91 12.15 3.72 3.49
C LEU A 91 12.16 2.24 3.11
N ILE A 92 10.97 1.66 2.87
CA ILE A 92 10.81 0.24 2.52
C ILE A 92 11.39 -0.03 1.12
N GLU A 93 11.15 0.84 0.13
CA GLU A 93 11.69 0.65 -1.22
C GLU A 93 13.19 0.88 -1.30
N ASN A 94 13.75 1.80 -0.52
CA ASN A 94 15.20 1.97 -0.46
C ASN A 94 15.86 0.69 0.09
N LEU A 95 15.31 0.13 1.16
CA LEU A 95 15.79 -1.15 1.70
C LEU A 95 15.64 -2.29 0.69
N ASN A 96 14.45 -2.49 0.12
CA ASN A 96 14.19 -3.52 -0.88
C ASN A 96 15.09 -3.37 -2.12
N GLY A 97 15.32 -2.13 -2.55
CA GLY A 97 16.20 -1.81 -3.67
C GLY A 97 17.66 -2.19 -3.38
N LYS A 98 18.15 -1.90 -2.18
CA LYS A 98 19.49 -2.32 -1.73
C LYS A 98 19.62 -3.84 -1.67
N ILE A 99 18.64 -4.53 -1.09
CA ILE A 99 18.61 -6.01 -1.02
C ILE A 99 18.65 -6.59 -2.43
N ARG A 100 17.72 -6.18 -3.31
CA ARG A 100 17.68 -6.65 -4.71
C ARG A 100 18.98 -6.37 -5.45
N LYS A 101 19.60 -5.20 -5.25
CA LYS A 101 20.88 -4.85 -5.88
C LYS A 101 21.99 -5.82 -5.47
N TYR A 102 22.08 -6.17 -4.19
CA TYR A 102 23.11 -7.06 -3.66
C TYR A 102 22.87 -8.53 -4.00
N THR A 103 21.61 -8.96 -4.07
CA THR A 103 21.25 -10.35 -4.38
C THR A 103 21.13 -10.64 -5.87
N LYS A 104 21.02 -9.63 -6.75
CA LYS A 104 20.83 -9.82 -8.20
C LYS A 104 21.86 -10.74 -8.87
N SER A 105 23.11 -10.74 -8.40
CA SER A 105 24.19 -11.59 -8.93
C SER A 105 24.27 -12.97 -8.26
N LYS A 106 23.50 -13.22 -7.20
CA LYS A 106 23.49 -14.48 -6.43
C LYS A 106 22.21 -15.26 -6.78
N LEU A 107 22.30 -16.18 -7.74
CA LEU A 107 21.16 -16.99 -8.23
C LEU A 107 20.67 -18.02 -7.20
N SER A 108 21.56 -18.50 -6.33
CA SER A 108 21.28 -19.51 -5.30
C SER A 108 22.16 -19.25 -4.08
N PHE A 109 21.61 -19.54 -2.90
CA PHE A 109 22.35 -19.56 -1.65
C PHE A 109 22.41 -21.02 -1.15
N PRO A 110 23.61 -21.55 -0.85
CA PRO A 110 23.77 -22.97 -0.46
C PRO A 110 23.33 -23.28 0.98
N SER A 111 23.09 -22.26 1.81
CA SER A 111 22.60 -22.40 3.18
C SER A 111 21.97 -21.10 3.68
N ASP A 112 21.20 -21.17 4.77
CA ASP A 112 20.61 -19.99 5.43
C ASP A 112 21.68 -19.01 5.93
N ASP A 113 22.85 -19.48 6.34
CA ASP A 113 23.93 -18.59 6.78
C ASP A 113 24.58 -17.87 5.60
N ALA A 114 24.50 -18.42 4.39
CA ALA A 114 24.99 -17.75 3.19
C ALA A 114 24.12 -16.56 2.78
N VAL A 115 22.81 -16.54 3.13
CA VAL A 115 21.92 -15.40 2.86
C VAL A 115 22.02 -14.30 3.92
N LYS A 116 22.51 -14.62 5.12
CA LYS A 116 22.69 -13.66 6.24
C LYS A 116 23.98 -12.82 6.13
N LYS A 117 24.93 -13.19 5.26
CA LYS A 117 26.19 -12.48 4.99
C LYS A 117 26.07 -11.48 3.84
#